data_AF-A0A937VJT3-F1
#
_entry.id   AF-A0A937VJT3-F1
#
_cell.length_a   1.000
_cell.length_b   1.000
_cell.length_c   1.000
_cell.angle_alpha   90.00
_cell.angle_beta   90.00
_cell.angle_gamma   90.00
#
_symmetry.space_group_name_H-M   'P 1'
#
loop_
_entity.id
_entity.type
_entity.pdbx_description
1 polymer ?
#
loop_
_entity_poly.entity_id
_entity_poly.type
_entity_poly.pdbx_seq_one_letter_code
_entity_poly.pdbx_strand_id
1 'polypeptide(L)'
;MLPRPRLLIRSHGRAALLLAAAVLIAAALPATVGCGSSDDDAESGGDAGSTPAAATPEDTGTQVVAIYTETMHAVVELMEPRPDAATLTPELEKLKEYTIGQLVALGKQREALDADGRAASDAVVRDGLSSLSPELYAQYQEGQSYYLSQDAELGNLIASFNIITQYADYDLLRSQESDEAERLGL
;
A
#
# COMPACT_ATOMS: atom_id res chain seq x y z
N MET A 1 5.98 -31.37 41.69
CA MET A 1 7.19 -30.52 41.76
C MET A 1 7.33 -29.79 40.44
N LEU A 2 7.05 -28.48 40.43
CA LEU A 2 7.51 -27.53 39.41
C LEU A 2 8.93 -27.09 39.79
N PRO A 3 9.82 -26.79 38.82
CA PRO A 3 9.84 -25.45 38.22
C PRO A 3 10.10 -25.39 36.70
N ARG A 4 9.47 -24.39 36.03
CA ARG A 4 10.05 -23.61 34.90
C ARG A 4 10.85 -22.43 35.53
N PRO A 5 11.67 -21.55 34.85
CA PRO A 5 11.78 -21.27 33.40
C PRO A 5 13.17 -20.76 32.86
N ARG A 6 13.20 -20.42 31.54
CA ARG A 6 13.91 -19.31 30.83
C ARG A 6 15.45 -19.24 30.68
N LEU A 7 15.88 -19.11 29.42
CA LEU A 7 16.91 -18.17 28.92
C LEU A 7 16.57 -17.91 27.42
N LEU A 8 15.94 -16.82 26.99
CA LEU A 8 16.47 -15.46 26.75
C LEU A 8 17.86 -15.43 26.13
N ILE A 9 17.92 -15.43 24.79
CA ILE A 9 19.03 -14.86 24.03
C ILE A 9 18.42 -13.77 23.13
N ARG A 10 18.44 -12.53 23.65
CA ARG A 10 18.53 -11.31 22.85
C ARG A 10 20.01 -11.03 22.69
N SER A 11 20.50 -10.85 21.48
CA SER A 11 21.73 -10.10 21.24
C SER A 11 21.55 -9.23 20.00
N HIS A 12 21.42 -7.94 20.28
CA HIS A 12 21.46 -6.84 19.33
C HIS A 12 22.81 -6.81 18.60
N GLY A 13 22.78 -6.70 17.28
CA GLY A 13 23.90 -6.26 16.47
C GLY A 13 23.53 -4.96 15.76
N ARG A 14 23.63 -3.83 16.46
CA ARG A 14 23.62 -2.49 15.86
C ARG A 14 25.03 -2.18 15.35
N ALA A 15 25.16 -1.88 14.06
CA ALA A 15 26.28 -1.15 13.46
C ALA A 15 25.66 -0.23 12.39
N ALA A 16 25.40 1.05 12.68
CA ALA A 16 26.33 2.18 12.75
C ALA A 16 26.66 2.78 11.37
N LEU A 17 26.51 4.13 11.31
CA LEU A 17 27.13 5.08 10.38
C LEU A 17 26.51 5.16 8.96
N LEU A 18 26.21 6.30 8.33
CA LEU A 18 26.68 7.69 8.47
C LEU A 18 25.61 8.71 8.02
N LEU A 19 25.61 9.86 8.69
CA LEU A 19 25.02 11.13 8.25
C LEU A 19 25.53 11.56 6.87
N ALA A 20 24.63 12.07 6.02
CA ALA A 20 24.91 13.22 5.17
C ALA A 20 23.63 14.04 4.95
N ALA A 21 23.53 15.16 5.64
CA ALA A 21 22.54 16.20 5.40
C ALA A 21 22.97 17.05 4.18
N ALA A 22 22.05 17.31 3.26
CA ALA A 22 22.17 18.40 2.31
C ALA A 22 20.79 19.05 2.12
N VAL A 23 20.59 20.14 2.87
CA VAL A 23 19.52 21.11 2.67
C VAL A 23 19.88 21.97 1.46
N LEU A 24 18.99 22.08 0.48
CA LEU A 24 18.99 23.18 -0.49
C LEU A 24 17.56 23.70 -0.65
N ILE A 25 17.33 24.84 -0.02
CA ILE A 25 16.18 25.72 -0.20
C ILE A 25 16.42 26.54 -1.47
N ALA A 26 15.43 26.59 -2.36
CA ALA A 26 15.33 27.62 -3.39
C ALA A 26 13.85 28.04 -3.56
N ALA A 27 13.65 29.35 -3.55
CA ALA A 27 12.38 30.06 -3.41
C ALA A 27 11.87 30.62 -4.74
N ALA A 28 10.67 31.23 -4.67
CA ALA A 28 10.17 32.36 -5.50
C ALA A 28 9.72 32.03 -6.96
N LEU A 29 8.63 32.55 -7.56
CA LEU A 29 7.74 33.72 -7.35
C LEU A 29 6.48 33.59 -8.29
N PRO A 30 5.51 34.54 -8.28
CA PRO A 30 4.12 34.37 -8.71
C PRO A 30 3.72 35.03 -10.05
N ALA A 31 2.45 34.79 -10.41
CA ALA A 31 1.50 35.66 -11.12
C ALA A 31 1.70 35.97 -12.62
N THR A 32 0.68 35.60 -13.41
CA THR A 32 0.27 36.37 -14.58
C THR A 32 -1.25 36.60 -14.54
N VAL A 33 -1.64 37.83 -14.21
CA VAL A 33 -2.96 38.40 -14.49
C VAL A 33 -2.97 38.81 -15.96
N GLY A 34 -3.83 38.19 -16.76
CA GLY A 34 -4.10 38.58 -18.14
C GLY A 34 -5.53 39.09 -18.25
N CYS A 35 -5.71 40.41 -18.24
CA CYS A 35 -6.95 41.10 -18.57
C CYS A 35 -6.82 41.59 -20.01
N GLY A 36 -7.65 41.06 -20.91
CA GLY A 36 -7.74 41.48 -22.31
C GLY A 36 -9.21 41.57 -22.70
N SER A 37 -9.66 42.78 -23.01
CA SER A 37 -11.00 43.13 -23.49
C SER A 37 -10.94 43.29 -25.01
N SER A 38 -11.90 42.70 -25.74
CA SER A 38 -12.58 43.29 -26.91
C SER A 38 -13.59 42.31 -27.53
N ASP A 39 -14.64 42.90 -28.09
CA ASP A 39 -15.98 42.41 -28.40
C ASP A 39 -16.18 41.39 -29.55
N ASP A 40 -17.36 40.76 -29.45
CA ASP A 40 -18.31 40.29 -30.47
C ASP A 40 -18.17 38.93 -31.21
N ASP A 41 -19.28 38.20 -31.05
CA ASP A 41 -19.99 37.27 -31.95
C ASP A 41 -19.57 35.80 -32.18
N ALA A 42 -20.47 34.95 -31.69
CA ALA A 42 -21.08 33.77 -32.31
C ALA A 42 -20.36 32.40 -32.32
N GLU A 43 -21.16 31.43 -31.83
CA GLU A 43 -21.09 29.97 -31.97
C GLU A 43 -19.79 29.27 -31.53
N SER A 44 -19.85 28.65 -30.34
CA SER A 44 -19.10 27.44 -30.09
C SER A 44 -19.88 26.56 -29.13
N GLY A 45 -20.23 25.35 -29.58
CA GLY A 45 -20.71 24.29 -28.72
C GLY A 45 -19.74 24.11 -27.56
N GLY A 46 -20.16 24.53 -26.37
CA GLY A 46 -19.46 24.26 -25.14
C GLY A 46 -19.65 22.79 -24.82
N ASP A 47 -18.77 21.94 -25.36
CA ASP A 47 -18.32 20.77 -24.63
C ASP A 47 -17.84 21.29 -23.28
N ALA A 48 -18.72 21.22 -22.29
CA ALA A 48 -18.41 21.55 -20.92
C ALA A 48 -17.37 20.55 -20.50
N GLY A 49 -16.09 20.93 -20.69
CA GLY A 49 -14.93 20.22 -20.23
C GLY A 49 -15.20 19.82 -18.80
N SER A 50 -15.56 18.56 -18.64
CA SER A 50 -15.99 18.01 -17.37
C SER A 50 -14.73 18.02 -16.52
N THR A 51 -14.65 19.03 -15.65
CA THR A 51 -13.64 19.07 -14.62
C THR A 51 -13.80 17.75 -13.87
N PRO A 52 -12.76 16.90 -13.79
CA PRO A 52 -12.87 15.63 -13.08
C PRO A 52 -13.43 15.91 -11.69
N ALA A 53 -14.49 15.19 -11.32
CA ALA A 53 -15.01 15.28 -9.96
C ALA A 53 -13.84 15.01 -9.00
N ALA A 54 -13.71 15.84 -7.97
CA ALA A 54 -12.70 15.60 -6.94
C ALA A 54 -12.95 14.21 -6.34
N ALA A 55 -11.88 13.40 -6.23
CA ALA A 55 -11.97 12.08 -5.63
C ALA A 55 -12.54 12.20 -4.21
N THR A 56 -13.52 11.37 -3.89
CA THR A 56 -14.12 11.30 -2.57
C THR A 56 -13.23 10.49 -1.61
N PRO A 57 -13.37 10.67 -0.30
CA PRO A 57 -12.73 9.78 0.69
C PRO A 57 -13.00 8.30 0.42
N GLU A 58 -14.24 7.96 0.06
CA GLU A 58 -14.69 6.61 -0.25
C GLU A 58 -14.01 6.04 -1.50
N ASP A 59 -13.66 6.88 -2.48
CA ASP A 59 -12.89 6.46 -3.66
C ASP A 59 -11.48 6.00 -3.27
N THR A 60 -10.87 6.60 -2.25
CA THR A 60 -9.55 6.16 -1.74
C THR A 60 -9.66 4.76 -1.13
N GLY A 61 -10.65 4.53 -0.27
CA GLY A 61 -10.89 3.23 0.33
C GLY A 61 -11.24 2.16 -0.71
N THR A 62 -12.03 2.51 -1.72
CA THR A 62 -12.39 1.61 -2.83
C THR A 62 -11.16 1.19 -3.62
N GLN A 63 -10.25 2.12 -3.92
CA GLN A 63 -9.01 1.81 -4.64
C GLN A 63 -8.07 0.92 -3.82
N VAL A 64 -7.98 1.11 -2.49
CA VAL A 64 -7.21 0.22 -1.60
C VAL A 64 -7.74 -1.22 -1.69
N VAL A 65 -9.07 -1.40 -1.62
CA VAL A 65 -9.70 -2.73 -1.72
C VAL A 65 -9.47 -3.36 -3.09
N ALA A 66 -9.58 -2.57 -4.17
CA ALA A 66 -9.34 -3.04 -5.53
C ALA A 66 -7.91 -3.56 -5.70
N ILE A 67 -6.91 -2.76 -5.30
CA ILE A 67 -5.49 -3.15 -5.35
C ILE A 67 -5.22 -4.38 -4.51
N TYR A 68 -5.79 -4.47 -3.31
CA TYR A 68 -5.65 -5.66 -2.48
C TYR A 68 -6.22 -6.91 -3.17
N THR A 69 -7.43 -6.80 -3.70
CA THR A 69 -8.12 -7.91 -4.37
C THR A 69 -7.34 -8.40 -5.60
N GLU A 70 -6.89 -7.47 -6.45
CA GLU A 70 -6.05 -7.78 -7.61
C GLU A 70 -4.72 -8.42 -7.18
N THR A 71 -4.11 -7.92 -6.11
CA THR A 71 -2.86 -8.50 -5.57
C THR A 71 -3.09 -9.93 -5.09
N MET A 72 -4.18 -10.22 -4.38
CA MET A 72 -4.49 -11.58 -3.91
C MET A 72 -4.71 -12.55 -5.09
N HIS A 73 -5.38 -12.11 -6.16
CA HIS A 73 -5.48 -12.89 -7.39
C HIS A 73 -4.11 -13.16 -8.02
N ALA A 74 -3.27 -12.13 -8.14
CA ALA A 74 -1.93 -12.26 -8.71
C ALA A 74 -1.03 -13.20 -7.88
N VAL A 75 -1.12 -13.17 -6.55
CA VAL A 75 -0.39 -14.11 -5.69
C VAL A 75 -0.84 -15.56 -5.94
N VAL A 76 -2.15 -15.81 -6.02
CA VAL A 76 -2.67 -17.15 -6.34
C VAL A 76 -2.21 -17.62 -7.72
N GLU A 77 -2.29 -16.75 -8.74
CA GLU A 77 -1.84 -17.06 -10.09
C GLU A 77 -0.35 -17.41 -10.15
N LEU A 78 0.50 -16.64 -9.46
CA LEU A 78 1.95 -16.92 -9.40
C LEU A 78 2.26 -18.25 -8.71
N MET A 79 1.44 -18.68 -7.75
CA MET A 79 1.60 -19.96 -7.08
C MET A 79 1.17 -21.15 -7.95
N GLU A 80 0.58 -20.95 -9.13
CA GLU A 80 0.19 -22.01 -10.06
C GLU A 80 1.19 -22.13 -11.23
N PRO A 81 1.61 -23.34 -11.65
CA PRO A 81 1.21 -24.67 -11.17
C PRO A 81 2.14 -25.21 -10.06
N ARG A 82 2.52 -24.35 -9.10
CA ARG A 82 3.52 -24.59 -8.04
C ARG A 82 4.97 -24.58 -8.55
N PRO A 83 5.43 -23.44 -9.10
CA PRO A 83 6.85 -23.28 -9.44
C PRO A 83 7.77 -23.50 -8.23
N ASP A 84 9.04 -23.79 -8.48
CA ASP A 84 10.03 -23.86 -7.41
C ASP A 84 10.27 -22.48 -6.74
N ALA A 85 10.83 -22.51 -5.53
CA ALA A 85 11.04 -21.29 -4.76
C ALA A 85 11.98 -20.28 -5.47
N ALA A 86 12.99 -20.76 -6.18
CA ALA A 86 13.93 -19.90 -6.89
C ALA A 86 13.26 -19.11 -8.03
N THR A 87 12.19 -19.68 -8.59
CA THR A 87 11.36 -19.03 -9.62
C THR A 87 10.29 -18.13 -8.99
N LEU A 88 9.63 -18.59 -7.91
CA LEU A 88 8.48 -17.88 -7.33
C LEU A 88 8.86 -16.65 -6.50
N THR A 89 9.89 -16.78 -5.65
CA THR A 89 10.30 -15.71 -4.73
C THR A 89 10.51 -14.35 -5.42
N PRO A 90 11.32 -14.23 -6.50
CA PRO A 90 11.56 -12.93 -7.12
C PRO A 90 10.29 -12.30 -7.72
N GLU A 91 9.35 -13.11 -8.23
CA GLU A 91 8.09 -12.59 -8.76
C GLU A 91 7.17 -12.09 -7.65
N LEU A 92 7.12 -12.77 -6.50
CA LEU A 92 6.37 -12.31 -5.34
C LEU A 92 6.99 -11.05 -4.71
N GLU A 93 8.31 -10.97 -4.59
CA GLU A 93 8.98 -9.76 -4.09
C GLU A 93 8.69 -8.54 -4.98
N LYS A 94 8.77 -8.74 -6.30
CA LYS A 94 8.43 -7.70 -7.28
C LYS A 94 6.97 -7.28 -7.19
N LEU A 95 6.04 -8.23 -7.08
CA LEU A 95 4.62 -7.95 -6.88
C LEU A 95 4.40 -7.17 -5.59
N LYS A 96 5.06 -7.57 -4.50
CA LYS A 96 4.95 -6.92 -3.20
C LYS A 96 5.41 -5.46 -3.26
N GLU A 97 6.59 -5.18 -3.79
CA GLU A 97 7.09 -3.80 -3.91
C GLU A 97 6.21 -2.95 -4.84
N TYR A 98 5.70 -3.53 -5.94
CA TYR A 98 4.75 -2.85 -6.81
C TYR A 98 3.47 -2.46 -6.04
N THR A 99 2.87 -3.41 -5.31
CA THR A 99 1.67 -3.16 -4.53
C THR A 99 1.91 -2.17 -3.39
N ILE A 100 3.05 -2.26 -2.69
CA ILE A 100 3.45 -1.27 -1.66
C ILE A 100 3.48 0.13 -2.26
N GLY A 101 4.10 0.31 -3.43
CA GLY A 101 4.17 1.62 -4.08
C GLY A 101 2.78 2.23 -4.34
N GLN A 102 1.83 1.42 -4.80
CA GLN A 102 0.45 1.87 -5.03
C GLN A 102 -0.27 2.21 -3.72
N LEU A 103 -0.17 1.36 -2.70
CA LEU A 103 -0.82 1.56 -1.41
C LEU A 103 -0.23 2.74 -0.63
N VAL A 104 1.07 2.96 -0.71
CA VAL A 104 1.72 4.16 -0.17
C VAL A 104 1.18 5.41 -0.86
N ALA A 105 1.00 5.41 -2.19
CA ALA A 105 0.44 6.56 -2.89
C ALA A 105 -1.00 6.88 -2.44
N LEU A 106 -1.82 5.85 -2.22
CA LEU A 106 -3.18 6.02 -1.65
C LEU A 106 -3.15 6.43 -0.18
N GLY A 107 -2.19 5.94 0.60
CA GLY A 107 -1.95 6.39 1.97
C GLY A 107 -1.72 7.91 2.03
N LYS A 108 -0.94 8.49 1.10
CA LYS A 108 -0.77 9.95 1.03
C LYS A 108 -2.08 10.69 0.77
N GLN A 109 -2.94 10.13 -0.09
CA GLN A 109 -4.26 10.72 -0.37
C GLN A 109 -5.14 10.66 0.88
N ARG A 110 -5.16 9.51 1.56
CA ARG A 110 -5.85 9.32 2.84
C ARG A 110 -5.35 10.30 3.91
N GLU A 111 -4.04 10.48 4.06
CA GLU A 111 -3.46 11.38 5.06
C GLU A 111 -3.78 12.86 4.79
N ALA A 112 -4.06 13.23 3.54
CA ALA A 112 -4.48 14.58 3.18
C ALA A 112 -5.94 14.89 3.55
N LEU A 113 -6.74 13.87 3.88
CA LEU A 113 -8.12 14.02 4.33
C LEU A 113 -8.17 14.57 5.77
N ASP A 114 -9.33 15.07 6.17
CA ASP A 114 -9.62 15.31 7.58
C ASP A 114 -9.95 13.98 8.31
N ALA A 115 -10.27 14.09 9.60
CA ALA A 115 -10.56 12.90 10.42
C ALA A 115 -11.80 12.14 9.92
N ASP A 116 -12.83 12.84 9.47
CA ASP A 116 -14.08 12.24 9.00
C ASP A 116 -13.85 11.55 7.64
N GLY A 117 -13.09 12.17 6.74
CA GLY A 117 -12.70 11.56 5.46
C GLY A 117 -11.84 10.32 5.65
N ARG A 118 -10.84 10.34 6.55
CA ARG A 118 -10.07 9.12 6.86
C ARG A 118 -10.97 8.00 7.38
N ALA A 119 -11.87 8.31 8.31
CA ALA A 119 -12.81 7.33 8.85
C ALA A 119 -13.76 6.75 7.77
N ALA A 120 -14.21 7.58 6.82
CA ALA A 120 -15.02 7.12 5.69
C ALA A 120 -14.23 6.17 4.78
N SER A 121 -13.00 6.53 4.41
CA SER A 121 -12.10 5.65 3.65
C SER A 121 -11.86 4.32 4.38
N ASP A 122 -11.55 4.35 5.67
CA ASP A 122 -11.28 3.16 6.48
C ASP A 122 -12.50 2.24 6.60
N ALA A 123 -13.70 2.81 6.67
CA ALA A 123 -14.93 2.04 6.68
C ALA A 123 -15.10 1.24 5.38
N VAL A 124 -14.84 1.87 4.23
CA VAL A 124 -14.87 1.20 2.93
C VAL A 124 -13.82 0.08 2.87
N VAL A 125 -12.59 0.33 3.34
CA VAL A 125 -11.53 -0.69 3.37
C VAL A 125 -11.95 -1.89 4.21
N ARG A 126 -12.42 -1.65 5.45
CA ARG A 126 -12.86 -2.71 6.35
C ARG A 126 -14.00 -3.54 5.77
N ASP A 127 -15.01 -2.89 5.20
CA ASP A 127 -16.16 -3.56 4.62
C ASP A 127 -15.77 -4.35 3.36
N GLY A 128 -14.92 -3.78 2.51
CA GLY A 128 -14.39 -4.43 1.31
C GLY A 128 -13.55 -5.67 1.61
N LEU A 129 -12.63 -5.59 2.57
CA LEU A 129 -11.83 -6.73 3.01
C LEU A 129 -12.68 -7.85 3.62
N SER A 130 -13.78 -7.50 4.30
CA SER A 130 -14.73 -8.50 4.83
C SER A 130 -15.56 -9.20 3.74
N SER A 131 -15.63 -8.61 2.54
CA SER A 131 -16.45 -9.07 1.42
C SER A 131 -15.66 -9.85 0.36
N LEU A 132 -14.38 -10.13 0.60
CA LEU A 132 -13.54 -10.89 -0.30
C LEU A 132 -14.08 -12.31 -0.52
N SER A 133 -13.86 -12.84 -1.73
CA SER A 133 -14.31 -14.18 -2.09
C SER A 133 -13.71 -15.23 -1.14
N PRO A 134 -14.54 -16.05 -0.47
CA PRO A 134 -14.05 -17.16 0.34
C PRO A 134 -13.23 -18.17 -0.47
N GLU A 135 -13.57 -18.34 -1.75
CA GLU A 135 -12.85 -19.21 -2.69
C GLU A 135 -11.42 -18.70 -2.92
N LEU A 136 -11.26 -17.40 -3.18
CA LEU A 136 -9.95 -16.78 -3.38
C LEU A 136 -9.08 -16.93 -2.13
N TYR A 137 -9.66 -16.69 -0.95
CA TYR A 137 -8.92 -16.80 0.30
C TYR A 137 -8.54 -18.25 0.60
N ALA A 138 -9.39 -19.23 0.24
CA ALA A 138 -9.05 -20.65 0.37
C ALA A 138 -7.89 -21.06 -0.55
N GLN A 139 -7.90 -20.63 -1.82
CA GLN A 139 -6.80 -20.88 -2.78
C GLN A 139 -5.49 -20.27 -2.29
N TYR A 140 -5.54 -19.03 -1.81
CA TYR A 140 -4.39 -18.36 -1.22
C TYR A 140 -3.84 -19.12 0.01
N GLN A 141 -4.70 -19.53 0.94
CA GLN A 141 -4.28 -20.30 2.12
C GLN A 141 -3.69 -21.67 1.77
N GLU A 142 -4.25 -22.34 0.77
CA GLU A 142 -3.71 -23.62 0.28
C GLU A 142 -2.30 -23.43 -0.27
N GLY A 143 -2.11 -22.46 -1.17
CA GLY A 143 -0.81 -22.14 -1.75
C GLY A 143 0.22 -21.73 -0.70
N GLN A 144 -0.16 -20.84 0.23
CA GLN A 144 0.68 -20.45 1.36
C GLN A 144 1.09 -21.66 2.20
N SER A 145 0.14 -22.53 2.57
CA SER A 145 0.41 -23.71 3.39
C SER A 145 1.32 -24.71 2.68
N TYR A 146 1.13 -24.89 1.36
CA TYR A 146 2.00 -25.71 0.54
C TYR A 146 3.44 -25.20 0.61
N TYR A 147 3.68 -23.93 0.28
CA TYR A 147 5.03 -23.37 0.27
C TYR A 147 5.65 -23.30 1.66
N LEU A 148 4.89 -22.95 2.70
CA LEU A 148 5.39 -22.94 4.08
C LEU A 148 5.91 -24.31 4.54
N SER A 149 5.34 -25.41 4.03
CA SER A 149 5.79 -26.77 4.34
C SER A 149 7.12 -27.16 3.68
N GLN A 150 7.48 -26.49 2.59
CA GLN A 150 8.68 -26.76 1.78
C GLN A 150 9.80 -25.77 2.07
N ASP A 151 9.43 -24.50 2.19
CA ASP A 151 10.31 -23.35 2.39
C ASP A 151 9.59 -22.34 3.30
N ALA A 152 10.07 -22.24 4.54
CA ALA A 152 9.47 -21.38 5.54
C ALA A 152 9.59 -19.89 5.19
N GLU A 153 10.66 -19.49 4.50
CA GLU A 153 10.89 -18.09 4.13
C GLU A 153 9.92 -17.66 3.03
N LEU A 154 9.77 -18.47 1.99
CA LEU A 154 8.78 -18.24 0.94
C LEU A 154 7.34 -18.28 1.48
N GLY A 155 7.02 -19.24 2.35
CA GLY A 155 5.71 -19.29 3.01
C GLY A 155 5.39 -18.03 3.83
N ASN A 156 6.39 -17.45 4.51
CA ASN A 156 6.26 -16.19 5.23
C ASN A 156 6.17 -14.98 4.30
N LEU A 157 6.89 -14.98 3.17
CA LEU A 157 6.76 -13.95 2.14
C LEU A 157 5.32 -13.92 1.60
N ILE A 158 4.76 -15.07 1.23
CA ILE A 158 3.35 -15.19 0.80
C ILE A 158 2.45 -14.65 1.90
N ALA A 159 2.59 -15.13 3.14
CA ALA A 159 1.78 -14.71 4.28
C ALA A 159 1.74 -13.19 4.49
N SER A 160 2.83 -12.49 4.16
CA SER A 160 2.94 -11.05 4.34
C SER A 160 2.00 -10.23 3.46
N PHE A 161 1.43 -10.82 2.39
CA PHE A 161 0.42 -10.15 1.56
C PHE A 161 -0.90 -9.94 2.31
N ASN A 162 -1.23 -10.76 3.33
CA ASN A 162 -2.47 -10.60 4.11
C ASN A 162 -2.57 -9.25 4.83
N ILE A 163 -1.44 -8.62 5.11
CA ILE A 163 -1.37 -7.34 5.84
C ILE A 163 -0.95 -6.18 4.93
N ILE A 164 -0.86 -6.40 3.61
CA ILE A 164 -0.30 -5.40 2.69
C ILE A 164 -1.13 -4.11 2.64
N THR A 165 -2.42 -4.14 3.01
CA THR A 165 -3.24 -2.92 3.13
C THR A 165 -2.73 -1.93 4.18
N GLN A 166 -1.92 -2.36 5.15
CA GLN A 166 -1.34 -1.47 6.16
C GLN A 166 -0.48 -0.35 5.53
N TYR A 167 0.03 -0.56 4.32
CA TYR A 167 0.81 0.47 3.60
C TYR A 167 -0.05 1.67 3.16
N ALA A 168 -1.38 1.58 3.25
CA ALA A 168 -2.30 2.70 3.08
C ALA A 168 -2.74 3.36 4.41
N ASP A 169 -2.39 2.78 5.58
CA ASP A 169 -2.66 3.34 6.91
C ASP A 169 -1.34 3.60 7.63
N TYR A 170 -0.84 4.83 7.55
CA TYR A 170 0.49 5.17 8.05
C TYR A 170 0.60 5.11 9.57
N ASP A 171 -0.49 5.35 10.30
CA ASP A 171 -0.47 5.20 11.75
C ASP A 171 -0.33 3.73 12.13
N LEU A 172 -1.06 2.85 11.43
CA LEU A 172 -0.92 1.41 11.60
C LEU A 172 0.49 0.95 11.23
N LEU A 173 1.01 1.37 10.08
CA LEU A 173 2.34 1.01 9.60
C LEU A 173 3.43 1.44 10.58
N ARG A 174 3.42 2.69 11.07
CA ARG A 174 4.39 3.16 12.08
C ARG A 174 4.28 2.38 13.39
N SER A 175 3.07 1.95 13.76
CA SER A 175 2.85 1.22 15.01
C SER A 175 3.31 -0.24 14.95
N GLN A 176 3.22 -0.88 13.78
CA GLN A 176 3.51 -2.31 13.62
C GLN A 176 4.89 -2.58 13.02
N GLU A 177 5.32 -1.74 12.07
CA GLU A 177 6.54 -1.91 11.27
C GLU A 177 7.29 -0.57 11.17
N SER A 178 7.77 -0.05 12.30
CA SER A 178 8.41 1.28 12.37
C SER A 178 9.60 1.43 11.44
N ASP A 179 10.41 0.37 11.32
CA ASP A 179 11.60 0.37 10.46
C ASP A 179 11.19 0.45 8.97
N GLU A 180 10.04 -0.12 8.62
CA GLU A 180 9.50 -0.06 7.26
C GLU A 180 8.88 1.31 6.95
N ALA A 181 8.19 1.91 7.93
CA ALA A 181 7.74 3.30 7.82
C ALA A 181 8.94 4.24 7.60
N GLU A 182 10.05 4.04 8.33
CA GLU A 182 11.29 4.82 8.16
C GLU A 182 11.89 4.61 6.76
N ARG A 183 11.94 3.36 6.26
CA ARG A 183 12.40 3.05 4.88
C ARG A 183 11.62 3.84 3.83
N LEU A 184 10.31 4.04 4.07
CA LEU A 184 9.39 4.74 3.16
C LEU A 184 9.34 6.26 3.39
N GLY A 185 10.01 6.78 4.43
CA GLY A 185 10.02 8.20 4.78
C GLY A 185 8.70 8.69 5.37
N LEU A 186 7.99 7.84 6.12
CA LEU A 186 6.69 8.10 6.72
C LEU A 186 6.77 8.42 8.21
#